data_AF-A0A840UL13-F1
#
_entry.id   AF-A0A840UL13-F1
#
_cell.length_a   1.000
_cell.length_b   1.000
_cell.length_c   1.000
_cell.angle_alpha   90.00
_cell.angle_beta   90.00
_cell.angle_gamma   90.00
#
_symmetry.space_group_name_H-M   'P 1'
#
loop_
_entity.id
_entity.type
_entity.pdbx_description
1 polymer ?
#
loop_
_entity_poly.entity_id
_entity_poly.type
_entity_poly.pdbx_seq_one_letter_code
_entity_poly.pdbx_strand_id
1 'polypeptide(L)'
;MASRKILPAGKRQQLMCWGVGCPPGALSRQNRHFRCCVPRIDKLSLMCDSIIMRYEIETTNIFDKWLAGITDVRHRARIISRLDHIQLGNFGDHKNLGGGLFELRFFFGPGFRAYYTIKGDKVVILLCGGDKSRQQKDIEKAKIVLTELEA
;
A
#
# COMPACT_ATOMS: atom_id res chain seq x y z
N MET A 1 -17.48 12.32 -62.04
CA MET A 1 -16.75 12.14 -60.76
C MET A 1 -17.80 12.00 -59.66
N ALA A 2 -18.05 10.76 -59.24
CA ALA A 2 -19.18 10.37 -58.41
C ALA A 2 -18.83 10.31 -56.91
N SER A 3 -19.84 10.61 -56.09
CA SER A 3 -20.10 10.13 -54.72
C SER A 3 -19.14 10.58 -53.62
N ARG A 4 -19.48 11.50 -52.70
CA ARG A 4 -20.56 11.47 -51.68
C ARG A 4 -20.72 10.14 -50.94
N LYS A 5 -20.20 10.16 -49.71
CA LYS A 5 -20.91 9.98 -48.42
C LYS A 5 -21.25 8.55 -47.90
N ILE A 6 -20.97 8.44 -46.59
CA ILE A 6 -21.67 7.70 -45.52
C ILE A 6 -21.16 6.28 -45.16
N LEU A 7 -20.72 6.19 -43.89
CA LEU A 7 -20.51 4.98 -43.10
C LEU A 7 -21.85 4.30 -42.77
N PRO A 8 -21.95 2.95 -42.82
CA PRO A 8 -23.04 2.24 -42.19
C PRO A 8 -22.67 1.78 -40.77
N ALA A 9 -23.65 1.92 -39.87
CA ALA A 9 -23.68 1.29 -38.56
C ALA A 9 -24.30 -0.11 -38.64
N GLY A 10 -23.73 -1.04 -37.86
CA GLY A 10 -24.46 -2.18 -37.28
C GLY A 10 -24.46 -3.49 -38.07
N LYS A 11 -23.85 -4.53 -37.49
CA LYS A 11 -24.58 -5.76 -37.11
C LYS A 11 -23.81 -6.57 -36.07
N ARG A 12 -24.55 -6.96 -35.04
CA ARG A 12 -24.19 -7.85 -33.94
C ARG A 12 -23.69 -9.20 -34.49
N GLN A 13 -22.64 -9.74 -33.88
CA GLN A 13 -22.51 -11.18 -33.69
C GLN A 13 -22.08 -11.44 -32.24
N GLN A 14 -23.02 -12.04 -31.52
CA GLN A 14 -22.82 -12.79 -30.29
C GLN A 14 -21.81 -13.91 -30.54
N LEU A 15 -20.78 -13.98 -29.72
CA LEU A 15 -20.09 -15.24 -29.43
C LEU A 15 -20.12 -15.40 -27.91
N MET A 16 -21.15 -16.13 -27.47
CA MET A 16 -21.26 -16.74 -26.16
C MET A 16 -20.26 -17.89 -26.10
N CYS A 17 -19.26 -17.81 -25.23
CA CYS A 17 -18.60 -18.99 -24.69
C CYS A 17 -19.24 -19.28 -23.33
N TRP A 18 -20.33 -20.05 -23.35
CA TRP A 18 -20.84 -20.72 -22.15
C TRP A 18 -20.03 -22.01 -21.95
N GLY A 19 -19.10 -21.97 -20.99
CA GLY A 19 -18.52 -23.15 -20.38
C GLY A 19 -19.58 -23.83 -19.50
N VAL A 20 -19.77 -25.10 -19.76
CA VAL A 20 -20.71 -26.04 -19.15
C VAL A 20 -20.67 -26.11 -17.62
N GLY A 21 -21.86 -26.08 -17.00
CA GLY A 21 -22.25 -27.02 -15.94
C GLY A 21 -22.10 -26.58 -14.47
N CYS A 22 -23.10 -25.88 -13.93
CA CYS A 22 -23.36 -25.85 -12.49
C CYS A 22 -24.88 -25.97 -12.25
N PRO A 23 -25.40 -27.04 -11.63
CA PRO A 23 -26.84 -27.21 -11.43
C PRO A 23 -27.35 -26.33 -10.28
N PRO A 24 -28.56 -25.77 -10.37
CA PRO A 24 -29.14 -24.94 -9.33
C PRO A 24 -29.88 -25.80 -8.28
N GLY A 25 -29.52 -25.61 -7.01
CA GLY A 25 -30.38 -25.96 -5.87
C GLY A 25 -29.99 -27.21 -5.08
N ALA A 26 -29.09 -27.05 -4.12
CA ALA A 26 -29.07 -27.85 -2.90
C ALA A 26 -28.30 -27.12 -1.80
N LEU A 27 -28.75 -27.32 -0.55
CA LEU A 27 -28.11 -26.93 0.72
C LEU A 27 -28.55 -25.60 1.34
N SER A 28 -29.82 -25.63 1.75
CA SER A 28 -30.26 -25.49 3.15
C SER A 28 -29.48 -24.58 4.10
N ARG A 29 -30.24 -23.63 4.66
CA ARG A 29 -30.05 -22.96 5.94
C ARG A 29 -29.56 -23.89 7.05
N GLN A 30 -28.82 -23.26 7.98
CA GLN A 30 -28.40 -23.71 9.31
C GLN A 30 -26.97 -24.27 9.38
N ASN A 31 -25.98 -23.38 9.51
CA ASN A 31 -25.11 -23.47 10.68
C ASN A 31 -24.39 -22.14 10.97
N ARG A 32 -24.80 -21.53 12.09
CA ARG A 32 -24.08 -20.43 12.75
C ARG A 32 -22.93 -21.04 13.55
N HIS A 33 -21.73 -21.05 13.01
CA HIS A 33 -20.51 -21.03 13.82
C HIS A 33 -19.35 -20.48 12.98
N PHE A 34 -19.28 -19.16 12.84
CA PHE A 34 -18.04 -18.49 12.46
C PHE A 34 -17.06 -18.59 13.62
N ARG A 35 -16.44 -19.76 13.76
CA ARG A 35 -15.17 -19.87 14.47
C ARG A 35 -14.15 -19.23 13.54
N CYS A 36 -13.87 -17.95 13.72
CA CYS A 36 -12.70 -17.33 13.12
C CYS A 36 -11.49 -18.13 13.60
N CYS A 37 -10.99 -19.03 12.75
CA CYS A 37 -9.65 -19.56 12.86
C CYS A 37 -8.72 -18.35 12.78
N VAL A 38 -8.30 -17.83 13.93
CA VAL A 38 -7.03 -17.11 14.03
C VAL A 38 -6.00 -18.03 13.38
N PRO A 39 -5.28 -17.63 12.33
CA PRO A 39 -4.20 -18.45 11.81
C PRO A 39 -3.21 -18.62 12.96
N ARG A 40 -3.12 -19.87 13.42
CA ARG A 40 -2.13 -20.32 14.36
C ARG A 40 -0.78 -20.01 13.72
N ILE A 41 -0.04 -19.07 14.31
CA ILE A 41 1.33 -18.75 13.91
C ILE A 41 2.17 -19.98 14.31
N ASP A 42 2.15 -20.99 13.46
CA ASP A 42 2.91 -22.22 13.65
C ASP A 42 4.29 -22.07 13.02
N LYS A 43 5.29 -22.11 13.91
CA LYS A 43 6.71 -22.30 13.69
C LYS A 43 7.03 -23.18 12.46
N LEU A 44 7.37 -22.56 11.34
CA LEU A 44 8.21 -23.07 10.25
C LEU A 44 8.59 -21.81 9.44
N SER A 45 9.84 -21.39 9.33
CA SER A 45 10.97 -22.19 8.90
C SER A 45 12.26 -21.45 9.29
N LEU A 46 13.04 -22.06 10.19
CA LEU A 46 14.47 -21.81 10.33
C LEU A 46 15.17 -22.38 9.09
N MET A 47 15.21 -21.60 8.01
CA MET A 47 16.04 -21.85 6.82
C MET A 47 16.03 -20.63 5.89
N CYS A 48 16.26 -19.44 6.45
CA CYS A 48 16.82 -18.30 5.71
C CYS A 48 17.45 -17.29 6.69
N ASP A 49 18.28 -17.78 7.63
CA ASP A 49 18.98 -16.94 8.61
C ASP A 49 20.29 -16.34 8.07
N SER A 50 20.57 -16.41 6.77
CA SER A 50 21.84 -15.89 6.25
C SER A 50 21.79 -14.45 5.75
N ILE A 51 20.64 -13.86 5.42
CA ILE A 51 20.53 -12.43 5.11
C ILE A 51 19.10 -11.91 5.38
N ILE A 52 18.64 -11.91 6.64
CA ILE A 52 17.46 -11.07 6.96
C ILE A 52 17.99 -9.63 7.06
N MET A 53 17.76 -8.84 6.03
CA MET A 53 17.97 -7.39 6.08
C MET A 53 17.03 -6.82 7.14
N ARG A 54 17.59 -6.52 8.32
CA ARG A 54 16.86 -5.84 9.38
C ARG A 54 17.14 -4.36 9.29
N TYR A 55 16.07 -3.57 9.19
CA TYR A 55 16.15 -2.13 9.25
C TYR A 55 15.72 -1.63 10.63
N GLU A 56 16.49 -0.70 11.19
CA GLU A 56 16.06 0.08 12.35
C GLU A 56 15.14 1.21 11.88
N ILE A 57 13.96 1.36 12.48
CA ILE A 57 13.05 2.46 12.13
C ILE A 57 13.27 3.62 13.10
N GLU A 58 13.59 4.78 12.54
CA GLU A 58 13.59 6.05 13.26
C GLU A 58 12.43 6.91 12.75
N THR A 59 11.72 7.57 13.66
CA THR A 59 10.63 8.49 13.31
C THR A 59 10.95 9.90 13.76
N THR A 60 10.50 10.89 13.00
CA THR A 60 10.56 12.28 13.43
C THR A 60 9.33 12.64 14.28
N ASN A 61 9.47 13.67 15.11
CA ASN A 61 8.36 14.26 15.87
C ASN A 61 7.20 14.71 14.94
N ILE A 62 7.50 15.11 13.70
CA ILE A 62 6.49 15.49 12.71
C ILE A 62 5.62 14.29 12.35
N PHE A 63 6.25 13.13 12.13
CA PHE A 63 5.55 11.89 11.87
C PHE A 63 4.73 11.43 13.09
N ASP A 64 5.29 11.47 14.29
CA ASP A 64 4.61 11.00 15.49
C ASP A 64 3.35 11.82 15.80
N LYS A 65 3.46 13.15 15.69
CA LYS A 65 2.30 14.07 15.81
C LYS A 65 1.25 13.79 14.75
N TRP A 66 1.66 13.55 13.51
CA TRP A 66 0.74 13.21 12.44
C TRP A 66 0.03 11.87 12.70
N LEU A 67 0.77 10.84 13.14
CA LEU A 67 0.22 9.52 13.44
C LEU A 67 -0.77 9.57 14.61
N ALA A 68 -0.47 10.38 15.63
CA ALA A 68 -1.38 10.65 16.74
C ALA A 68 -2.66 11.38 16.32
N GLY A 69 -2.58 12.23 15.28
CA GLY A 69 -3.71 12.97 14.72
C GLY A 69 -4.69 12.12 13.90
N ILE A 70 -4.35 10.87 13.55
CA ILE A 70 -5.26 9.99 12.83
C ILE A 70 -6.35 9.47 13.77
N THR A 71 -7.60 9.86 13.50
CA THR A 71 -8.77 9.47 14.30
C THR A 71 -9.09 7.98 14.20
N ASP A 72 -8.92 7.38 13.03
CA ASP A 72 -9.25 5.96 12.81
C ASP A 72 -8.12 5.03 13.27
N VAL A 73 -8.42 4.23 14.30
CA VAL A 73 -7.50 3.24 14.88
C VAL A 73 -7.09 2.18 13.85
N ARG A 74 -7.96 1.81 12.92
CA ARG A 74 -7.66 0.81 11.88
C ARG A 74 -6.62 1.35 10.89
N HIS A 75 -6.71 2.64 10.54
CA HIS A 75 -5.70 3.28 9.71
C HIS A 75 -4.34 3.31 10.40
N ARG A 76 -4.31 3.68 11.68
CA ARG A 76 -3.07 3.65 12.49
C ARG A 76 -2.44 2.26 12.54
N ALA A 77 -3.23 1.23 12.87
CA ALA A 77 -2.74 -0.14 12.98
C ALA A 77 -2.14 -0.65 11.66
N ARG A 78 -2.76 -0.31 10.52
CA ARG A 78 -2.24 -0.70 9.19
C ARG A 78 -0.94 0.02 8.82
N ILE A 79 -0.78 1.28 9.23
CA ILE A 79 0.47 2.02 9.04
C ILE A 79 1.57 1.37 9.88
N ILE A 80 1.32 1.15 11.17
CA ILE A 80 2.28 0.53 12.10
C ILE A 80 2.71 -0.85 11.60
N SER A 81 1.75 -1.71 11.24
CA SER A 81 2.05 -3.03 10.67
C SER A 81 2.90 -2.95 9.41
N ARG A 82 2.75 -1.92 8.57
CA ARG A 82 3.64 -1.71 7.42
C ARG A 82 5.05 -1.33 7.86
N LEU A 83 5.22 -0.54 8.92
CA LEU A 83 6.54 -0.23 9.46
C LEU A 83 7.25 -1.49 9.97
N ASP A 84 6.51 -2.39 10.61
CA ASP A 84 7.04 -3.69 11.05
C ASP A 84 7.51 -4.54 9.85
N HIS A 85 6.80 -4.48 8.71
CA HIS A 85 7.25 -5.14 7.49
C HIS A 85 8.49 -4.48 6.87
N ILE A 86 8.60 -3.15 6.96
CA ILE A 86 9.79 -2.42 6.50
C ILE A 86 11.02 -2.80 7.32
N GLN A 87 10.87 -3.03 8.64
CA GLN A 87 11.94 -3.56 9.48
C GLN A 87 12.51 -4.88 8.96
N LEU A 88 11.68 -5.69 8.30
CA LEU A 88 12.09 -6.96 7.69
C LEU A 88 12.56 -6.80 6.23
N GLY A 89 12.72 -5.56 5.76
CA GLY A 89 13.13 -5.24 4.39
C GLY A 89 12.01 -5.26 3.36
N ASN A 90 10.75 -5.38 3.78
CA ASN A 90 9.61 -5.39 2.86
C ASN A 90 8.90 -4.02 2.82
N PHE A 91 9.31 -3.18 1.87
CA PHE A 91 8.77 -1.82 1.70
C PHE A 91 7.39 -1.79 1.02
N GLY A 92 7.01 -2.81 0.26
CA GLY A 92 5.78 -2.80 -0.53
C GLY A 92 5.79 -1.74 -1.64
N ASP A 93 4.65 -1.07 -1.87
CA ASP A 93 4.56 0.00 -2.89
C ASP A 93 5.23 1.29 -2.42
N HIS A 94 6.37 1.59 -3.04
CA HIS A 94 7.15 2.79 -2.79
C HIS A 94 7.69 3.37 -4.10
N LYS A 95 8.00 4.67 -4.08
CA LYS A 95 8.57 5.43 -5.19
C LYS A 95 9.88 6.07 -4.76
N ASN A 96 10.91 5.98 -5.59
CA ASN A 96 12.09 6.84 -5.44
C ASN A 96 11.77 8.24 -5.98
N LEU A 97 12.00 9.28 -5.18
CA LEU A 97 11.83 10.69 -5.56
C LEU A 97 13.17 11.38 -5.88
N GLY A 98 14.29 10.67 -5.71
CA GLY A 98 15.65 11.16 -5.93
C GLY A 98 16.26 11.81 -4.68
N GLY A 99 17.60 11.87 -4.64
CA GLY A 99 18.33 12.48 -3.52
C GLY A 99 18.18 11.75 -2.19
N GLY A 100 18.06 10.41 -2.21
CA GLY A 100 17.85 9.61 -1.01
C GLY A 100 16.42 9.67 -0.43
N LEU A 101 15.51 10.40 -1.07
CA LEU A 101 14.13 10.53 -0.64
C LEU A 101 13.22 9.50 -1.33
N PHE A 102 12.39 8.82 -0.55
CA PHE A 102 11.44 7.83 -1.00
C PHE A 102 10.02 8.13 -0.49
N GLU A 103 9.01 7.70 -1.26
CA GLU A 103 7.58 7.85 -0.96
C GLU A 103 6.93 6.47 -0.83
N LEU A 104 6.41 6.12 0.34
CA LEU A 104 5.54 4.97 0.58
C LEU A 104 4.09 5.34 0.29
N ARG A 105 3.39 4.52 -0.49
CA ARG A 105 1.99 4.76 -0.85
C ARG A 105 1.06 3.78 -0.15
N PHE A 106 0.04 4.31 0.50
CA PHE A 106 -0.99 3.54 1.18
C PHE A 106 -2.34 3.69 0.48
N PHE A 107 -2.82 2.63 -0.17
CA PHE A 107 -4.09 2.61 -0.91
C PHE A 107 -5.33 2.40 -0.03
N PHE A 108 -5.35 2.97 1.17
CA PHE A 108 -6.49 2.89 2.08
C PHE A 108 -6.81 4.23 2.72
N GLY A 109 -8.04 4.34 3.22
CA GLY A 109 -8.54 5.60 3.77
C GLY A 109 -8.49 6.71 2.72
N PRO A 110 -7.98 7.90 3.05
CA PRO A 110 -7.86 9.02 2.12
C PRO A 110 -6.73 8.86 1.09
N GLY A 111 -5.89 7.82 1.22
CA GLY A 111 -4.70 7.62 0.41
C GLY A 111 -3.47 8.26 1.02
N PHE A 112 -2.95 7.66 2.10
CA PHE A 112 -1.78 8.20 2.81
C PHE A 112 -0.48 8.03 2.01
N ARG A 113 0.46 8.94 2.24
CA ARG A 113 1.82 8.90 1.68
C ARG A 113 2.83 9.24 2.74
N ALA A 114 3.70 8.29 3.10
CA ALA A 114 4.81 8.56 4.00
C ALA A 114 6.07 8.82 3.19
N TYR A 115 6.85 9.81 3.61
CA TYR A 115 8.13 10.13 3.01
C TYR A 115 9.23 9.68 3.97
N TYR A 116 10.21 8.97 3.44
CA TYR A 116 11.27 8.36 4.24
C TYR A 116 12.61 8.43 3.49
N THR A 117 13.69 8.30 4.24
CA THR A 117 15.05 8.12 3.71
C THR A 117 15.63 6.82 4.25
N ILE A 118 16.59 6.27 3.53
CA ILE A 118 17.34 5.08 3.96
C ILE A 118 18.79 5.53 4.18
N LYS A 119 19.26 5.41 5.43
CA LYS A 119 20.65 5.70 5.82
C LYS A 119 21.27 4.41 6.32
N GLY A 120 21.96 3.68 5.44
CA GLY A 120 22.56 2.38 5.78
C GLY A 120 21.49 1.33 6.09
N ASP A 121 21.53 0.82 7.32
CA ASP A 121 20.55 -0.11 7.90
C ASP A 121 19.41 0.60 8.65
N LYS A 122 19.33 1.92 8.58
CA LYS A 122 18.25 2.70 9.20
C LYS A 122 17.28 3.24 8.16
N VAL A 123 15.99 3.14 8.46
CA VAL A 123 14.91 3.79 7.72
C VAL A 123 14.35 4.91 8.58
N VAL A 124 14.53 6.15 8.12
CA VAL A 124 14.08 7.33 8.84
C VAL A 124 12.81 7.87 8.19
N ILE A 125 11.70 7.89 8.93
CA ILE A 125 10.41 8.39 8.46
C ILE A 125 10.30 9.88 8.77
N LEU A 126 10.26 10.69 7.71
CA LEU A 126 10.39 12.15 7.80
C LEU A 126 9.05 12.82 8.08
N LEU A 127 8.03 12.48 7.29
CA LEU A 127 6.66 13.00 7.43
C LEU A 127 5.68 12.08 6.73
N CYS A 128 4.39 12.30 6.97
CA CYS A 128 3.34 11.63 6.24
C CYS A 128 2.21 12.61 5.90
N GLY A 129 1.68 12.48 4.68
CA GLY A 129 0.61 13.30 4.13
C GLY A 129 -0.64 12.47 3.83
N GLY A 130 -1.82 13.08 3.96
CA GLY A 130 -3.10 12.43 3.70
C GLY A 130 -3.92 13.07 2.58
N ASP A 131 -3.41 14.12 1.92
CA ASP A 131 -4.16 14.88 0.92
C ASP A 131 -3.38 14.93 -0.40
N LYS A 132 -3.96 14.34 -1.44
CA LYS A 132 -3.37 14.26 -2.79
C LYS A 132 -3.10 15.65 -3.39
N SER A 133 -3.87 16.67 -3.01
CA SER A 133 -3.73 18.04 -3.54
C SER A 133 -2.46 18.76 -3.04
N ARG A 134 -1.86 18.30 -1.93
CA ARG A 134 -0.71 18.94 -1.28
C ARG A 134 0.62 18.21 -1.55
N GLN A 135 0.62 17.22 -2.43
CA GLN A 135 1.78 16.36 -2.70
C GLN A 135 3.08 17.14 -2.93
N GLN A 136 3.05 18.18 -3.79
CA GLN A 136 4.24 18.95 -4.12
C GLN A 136 4.84 19.67 -2.90
N LYS A 137 3.98 20.27 -2.06
CA LYS A 137 4.39 20.95 -0.83
C LYS A 137 4.95 19.97 0.20
N ASP A 138 4.39 18.76 0.27
CA ASP A 138 4.88 17.74 1.18
C ASP A 138 6.25 17.20 0.74
N ILE A 139 6.49 17.06 -0.57
CA ILE A 139 7.82 16.70 -1.11
C ILE A 139 8.86 17.76 -0.78
N GLU A 140 8.52 19.05 -0.93
CA GLU A 140 9.44 20.15 -0.59
C GLU A 140 9.79 20.15 0.90
N LYS A 141 8.78 19.99 1.77
CA LYS A 141 9.01 19.84 3.21
C LYS A 141 9.87 18.62 3.54
N ALA A 142 9.65 17.50 2.85
CA ALA A 142 10.45 16.29 3.05
C ALA A 142 11.92 16.52 2.75
N LYS A 143 12.22 17.26 1.67
CA LYS A 143 13.60 17.62 1.33
C LYS A 143 14.24 18.52 2.39
N ILE A 144 13.50 19.49 2.92
CA ILE A 144 13.99 20.38 3.99
C ILE A 144 14.35 19.57 5.24
N VAL A 145 13.43 18.72 5.71
CA VAL A 145 13.67 17.85 6.87
C VAL A 145 14.84 16.89 6.62
N LEU A 146 15.00 16.38 5.40
CA LEU A 146 16.14 15.54 5.04
C LEU A 146 17.46 16.30 5.17
N THR A 147 17.54 17.53 4.65
CA THR A 147 18.72 18.38 4.79
C THR A 147 19.02 18.68 6.26
N GLU A 148 18.02 18.94 7.09
CA GLU A 148 18.20 19.16 8.53
C GLU A 148 18.74 17.92 9.27
N LEU A 149 18.43 16.71 8.79
CA LEU A 149 18.94 15.46 9.39
C LEU A 149 20.34 15.06 8.90
N GLU A 150 20.83 15.69 7.84
CA GLU A 150 22.17 15.45 7.28
C GLU A 150 23.18 16.55 7.67
N ALA A 151 22.70 17.67 8.18
CA ALA A 151 23.49 18.79 8.72
C ALA A 151 24.05 18.47 10.12
#